data_AF-A0A4Y2NJU1-F1
#
_entry.id   AF-A0A4Y2NJU1-F1
#
_cell.length_a   1.000
_cell.length_b   1.000
_cell.length_c   1.000
_cell.angle_alpha   90.00
_cell.angle_beta   90.00
_cell.angle_gamma   90.00
#
_symmetry.space_group_name_H-M   'P 1'
#
loop_
_entity.id
_entity.type
_entity.pdbx_description
1 polymer ?
#
loop_
_entity_poly.entity_id
_entity_poly.type
_entity_poly.pdbx_seq_one_letter_code
_entity_poly.pdbx_strand_id
1 'polypeptide(L)'
;MVKGLSQADAARRFNVSRSVVQRVWDQYQSEDSVSRRHVSGRPRVTTSAEDRFLALSARRRRGTIVPQLFADHSVASGRRISATTVR
;
A
#
# COMPACT_ATOMS: atom_id res chain seq x y z
N MET A 1 8.71 -17.20 22.65
CA MET A 1 9.30 -17.31 23.99
C MET A 1 8.99 -18.70 24.47
N VAL A 2 9.94 -19.60 24.24
CA VAL A 2 9.96 -20.89 24.92
C VAL A 2 10.19 -20.60 26.40
N LYS A 3 9.46 -21.29 27.30
CA LYS A 3 9.38 -21.05 28.75
C LYS A 3 10.74 -21.10 29.49
N GLY A 4 11.65 -20.16 29.22
CA GLY A 4 12.97 -20.12 29.84
C GLY A 4 13.92 -19.01 29.39
N LEU A 5 13.65 -18.30 28.29
CA LEU A 5 14.48 -17.16 27.84
C LEU A 5 13.70 -15.85 27.97
N SER A 6 14.20 -14.94 28.80
CA SER A 6 13.64 -13.58 28.93
C SER A 6 13.93 -12.75 27.67
N GLN A 7 13.05 -11.78 27.36
CA GLN A 7 13.27 -10.86 26.24
C GLN A 7 14.58 -10.08 26.38
N ALA A 8 15.01 -9.82 27.61
CA ALA A 8 16.28 -9.16 27.89
C ALA A 8 17.48 -10.05 27.56
N ASP A 9 17.35 -11.36 27.73
CA ASP A 9 18.40 -12.32 27.38
C ASP A 9 18.51 -12.49 25.87
N ALA A 10 17.36 -12.54 25.18
CA ALA A 10 17.32 -12.53 23.73
C ALA A 10 17.93 -11.23 23.15
N ALA A 11 17.57 -10.07 23.69
CA ALA A 11 18.12 -8.78 23.27
C ALA A 11 19.66 -8.73 23.42
N ARG A 12 20.18 -9.20 24.57
CA ARG A 12 21.63 -9.30 24.82
C ARG A 12 22.31 -10.28 23.87
N ARG A 13 21.72 -11.47 23.67
CA ARG A 13 22.28 -12.52 22.81
C ARG A 13 22.38 -12.10 21.35
N PHE A 14 21.40 -11.34 20.86
CA PHE A 14 21.36 -10.85 19.49
C PHE A 14 21.92 -9.44 19.31
N ASN A 15 22.42 -8.80 20.38
CA ASN A 15 22.90 -7.41 20.39
C ASN A 15 21.91 -6.42 19.74
N VAL A 16 20.63 -6.57 20.06
CA VAL A 16 19.54 -5.72 19.56
C VAL A 16 18.81 -5.07 20.72
N SER A 17 18.04 -4.01 20.45
CA SER A 17 17.19 -3.40 21.46
C SER A 17 16.05 -4.33 21.87
N ARG A 18 15.59 -4.21 23.13
CA ARG A 18 14.41 -4.94 23.62
C ARG A 18 13.16 -4.66 22.76
N SER A 19 13.04 -3.46 22.19
CA SER A 19 11.93 -3.09 21.31
C SER A 19 11.90 -3.89 20.00
N VAL A 20 13.06 -4.31 19.48
CA VAL A 20 13.12 -5.20 18.31
C VAL A 20 12.64 -6.60 18.68
N VAL A 21 13.08 -7.13 19.84
CA VAL A 21 12.64 -8.44 20.34
C VAL A 21 11.13 -8.47 20.59
N GLN A 22 10.59 -7.42 21.22
CA GLN A 22 9.15 -7.30 21.46
C GLN A 22 8.38 -7.26 20.13
N ARG A 23 8.82 -6.46 19.16
CA ARG A 23 8.15 -6.35 17.86
C ARG A 23 8.11 -7.68 17.10
N VAL A 24 9.21 -8.42 17.12
CA VAL A 24 9.28 -9.76 16.49
C VAL A 24 8.39 -10.76 17.24
N TRP A 25 8.31 -10.65 18.57
CA TRP A 25 7.42 -11.49 19.37
C TRP A 25 5.94 -11.21 19.10
N ASP A 26 5.55 -9.93 19.03
CA ASP A 26 4.18 -9.52 18.68
C ASP A 26 3.81 -9.99 17.28
N GLN A 27 4.75 -9.91 16.33
CA GLN A 27 4.56 -10.40 14.98
C GLN A 27 4.30 -11.92 14.96
N TYR A 28 5.12 -12.68 15.68
CA TYR A 28 4.96 -14.13 15.80
C TYR A 28 3.61 -14.51 16.43
N GLN A 29 3.15 -13.78 17.45
CA GLN A 29 1.82 -14.01 18.04
C GLN A 29 0.67 -13.68 17.07
N SER A 30 0.85 -12.68 16.21
CA SER A 30 -0.17 -12.26 15.24
C SER A 30 -0.24 -13.13 13.99
N GLU A 31 0.88 -13.70 13.54
CA GLU A 31 0.99 -14.33 12.21
C GLU A 31 1.50 -15.77 12.25
N ASP A 32 1.85 -16.29 13.43
CA ASP A 32 2.62 -17.53 13.62
C ASP A 32 3.93 -17.57 12.80
N SER A 33 4.43 -16.39 12.42
CA SER A 33 5.56 -16.24 11.52
C SER A 33 6.38 -15.01 11.87
N VAL A 34 7.69 -15.16 11.76
CA VAL A 34 8.69 -14.07 11.88
C VAL A 34 9.21 -13.62 10.51
N SER A 35 8.61 -14.12 9.42
CA SER A 35 9.01 -13.75 8.07
C SER A 35 8.72 -12.26 7.80
N ARG A 36 9.47 -11.64 6.89
CA ARG A 36 9.17 -10.26 6.49
C ARG A 36 7.78 -10.22 5.85
N ARG A 37 6.88 -9.44 6.46
CA ARG A 37 5.58 -9.11 5.86
C ARG A 37 5.80 -8.49 4.48
N HIS A 38 5.21 -9.11 3.46
CA HIS A 38 5.03 -8.44 2.17
C HIS A 38 3.95 -7.38 2.37
N VAL A 39 4.38 -6.13 2.54
CA VAL A 39 3.45 -5.00 2.55
C VAL A 39 2.93 -4.86 1.13
N SER A 40 1.66 -5.21 0.90
CA SER A 40 1.00 -4.89 -0.35
C SER A 40 1.12 -3.39 -0.57
N GLY A 41 1.59 -2.98 -1.75
CA GLY A 41 1.64 -1.57 -2.12
C GLY A 41 0.26 -0.91 -2.04
N ARG A 42 0.22 0.42 -2.18
CA ARG A 42 -1.03 1.19 -2.18
C ARG A 42 -2.06 0.50 -3.10
N PRO A 43 -3.27 0.18 -2.61
CA PRO A 43 -4.33 -0.36 -3.45
C PRO A 43 -4.51 0.54 -4.67
N ARG A 44 -4.36 -0.03 -5.86
CA ARG A 44 -4.62 0.70 -7.11
C ARG A 44 -6.11 1.00 -7.16
N VAL A 45 -6.44 2.27 -7.03
CA VAL A 45 -7.83 2.72 -7.07
C VAL A 45 -8.32 2.87 -8.52
N THR A 46 -7.40 3.05 -9.46
CA THR A 46 -7.68 3.08 -10.90
C THR A 46 -7.45 1.70 -11.53
N THR A 47 -8.31 1.33 -12.46
CA THR A 47 -8.15 0.13 -13.28
C THR A 47 -7.15 0.39 -14.40
N SER A 48 -6.55 -0.67 -14.96
CA SER A 48 -5.60 -0.53 -16.07
C SER A 48 -6.22 0.11 -17.32
N ALA A 49 -7.55 0.04 -17.50
CA ALA A 49 -8.22 0.71 -18.61
C ALA A 49 -8.32 2.23 -18.39
N GLU A 50 -8.64 2.65 -17.17
CA GLU A 50 -8.71 4.06 -16.76
C GLU A 50 -7.33 4.72 -16.83
N ASP A 51 -6.28 4.05 -16.36
CA ASP A 51 -4.90 4.56 -16.47
C ASP A 51 -4.49 4.78 -17.93
N ARG A 52 -4.83 3.83 -18.82
CA ARG A 52 -4.58 3.97 -20.27
C ARG A 52 -5.36 5.13 -20.87
N PHE A 53 -6.63 5.31 -20.47
CA PHE A 53 -7.45 6.42 -20.94
C PHE A 53 -6.85 7.77 -20.51
N LEU A 54 -6.44 7.90 -19.25
CA LEU A 54 -5.81 9.11 -18.71
C LEU A 54 -4.48 9.41 -19.42
N ALA A 55 -3.62 8.40 -19.61
CA ALA A 55 -2.34 8.56 -20.29
C ALA A 55 -2.51 8.99 -21.75
N LEU A 56 -3.47 8.40 -22.48
CA LEU A 56 -3.77 8.77 -23.86
C LEU A 56 -4.36 10.18 -23.95
N SER A 57 -5.24 10.53 -23.03
CA SER A 57 -5.87 11.85 -22.99
C SER A 57 -4.87 12.95 -22.65
N ALA A 58 -3.98 12.74 -21.67
CA ALA A 58 -2.90 13.66 -21.33
C ALA A 58 -1.93 13.88 -22.50
N ARG A 59 -1.64 12.84 -23.29
CA ARG A 59 -0.79 12.94 -24.49
C ARG A 59 -1.45 13.72 -25.62
N ARG A 60 -2.76 13.54 -25.82
CA ARG A 60 -3.52 14.16 -26.92
C ARG A 60 -3.94 15.59 -26.61
N ARG A 61 -4.26 15.90 -25.36
CA ARG A 61 -4.78 17.20 -24.93
C ARG A 61 -3.95 17.74 -23.76
N ARG A 62 -2.77 18.28 -24.07
CA ARG A 62 -1.80 18.79 -23.08
C ARG A 62 -2.33 19.91 -22.17
N GLY A 63 -3.48 20.53 -22.48
CA GLY A 63 -4.10 21.60 -21.69
C GLY A 63 -5.40 21.23 -20.99
N THR A 64 -5.86 19.98 -21.06
CA THR A 64 -7.14 19.58 -20.43
C THR A 64 -6.96 19.37 -18.93
N ILE A 65 -7.85 19.97 -18.15
CA ILE A 65 -7.85 19.89 -16.68
C ILE A 65 -8.44 18.55 -16.27
N VAL A 66 -7.88 17.92 -15.24
CA VAL A 66 -8.28 16.60 -14.71
C VAL A 66 -9.81 16.41 -14.55
N PRO A 67 -10.60 17.39 -14.06
CA PRO A 67 -12.06 17.26 -13.98
C PRO A 67 -12.76 17.09 -15.34
N GLN A 68 -12.26 17.74 -16.40
CA GLN A 68 -12.80 17.55 -17.76
C GLN A 68 -12.52 16.13 -18.27
N LEU A 69 -11.37 15.56 -17.94
CA LEU A 69 -11.07 14.17 -18.29
C LEU A 69 -12.00 13.18 -17.58
N PHE A 70 -12.34 13.45 -16.32
CA PHE A 70 -13.32 12.65 -15.58
C PHE A 70 -14.73 12.76 -16.17
N ALA A 71 -15.15 13.95 -16.58
CA ALA A 71 -16.43 14.15 -17.25
C ALA A 71 -16.50 13.38 -18.59
N ASP A 72 -15.47 13.53 -19.44
CA ASP A 72 -15.37 12.81 -20.72
C ASP A 72 -15.38 11.29 -20.50
N HIS A 73 -14.65 10.80 -19.49
CA HIS A 73 -14.63 9.37 -19.14
C HIS A 73 -16.00 8.89 -18.66
N SER A 74 -16.68 9.66 -17.81
CA SER A 74 -18.01 9.28 -17.29
C SER A 74 -19.05 9.19 -18.40
N VAL A 75 -18.98 10.08 -19.39
CA VAL A 75 -19.86 10.05 -20.57
C VAL A 75 -19.54 8.84 -21.46
N ALA A 76 -18.26 8.55 -21.69
CA ALA A 76 -17.85 7.45 -22.56
C ALA A 76 -18.04 6.05 -21.94
N SER A 77 -17.89 5.93 -20.62
CA SER A 77 -17.94 4.63 -19.90
C SER A 77 -19.27 4.37 -19.18
N GLY A 78 -20.15 5.37 -19.09
CA GLY A 78 -21.38 5.29 -18.29
C GLY A 78 -21.14 5.16 -16.78
N ARG A 79 -19.90 5.33 -16.31
CA ARG A 79 -19.48 5.07 -14.93
C ARG A 79 -18.78 6.29 -14.34
N ARG A 80 -19.36 6.85 -13.26
CA ARG A 80 -18.83 8.04 -12.58
C ARG A 80 -17.61 7.65 -11.75
N ILE A 81 -16.42 8.10 -12.14
CA ILE A 81 -15.21 8.03 -11.31
C ILE A 81 -15.09 9.35 -10.55
N SER A 82 -15.00 9.30 -9.22
CA SER A 82 -14.85 10.50 -8.40
C SER A 82 -13.45 11.10 -8.53
N ALA A 83 -13.38 12.42 -8.76
CA ALA A 83 -12.14 13.19 -8.90
C ALA A 83 -11.26 13.23 -7.62
N THR A 84 -11.74 12.69 -6.50
CA THR A 84 -11.03 12.64 -5.20
C THR A 84 -9.94 11.57 -5.13
N THR A 85 -9.73 10.79 -6.20
CA THR A 85 -8.95 9.55 -6.14
C THR A 85 -7.47 9.71 -6.51
N VAL A 86 -7.09 10.85 -7.08
CA VAL A 86 -5.71 11.09 -7.51
C VAL A 86 -5.13 12.25 -6.70
N ARG A 87 -4.12 11.93 -5.89
CA ARG A 87 -3.22 12.89 -5.23
C ARG A 87 -1.83 12.70 -5.82
#